data_AF-C5DT46-F1
#
_entry.id   AF-C5DT46-F1
#
_cell.length_a   1.000
_cell.length_b   1.000
_cell.length_c   1.000
_cell.angle_alpha   90.00
_cell.angle_beta   90.00
_cell.angle_gamma   90.00
#
_symmetry.space_group_name_H-M   'P 1'
#
loop_
_entity.id
_entity.type
_entity.pdbx_description
1 polymer ?
#
loop_
_entity_poly.entity_id
_entity_poly.type
_entity_poly.pdbx_seq_one_letter_code
_entity_poly.pdbx_strand_id
1 'polypeptide(L)'
;MLQNEGLRQVHDMLVPHDDQSTQPSEFVPHLFYSLYQIRKDPSNSNQLETSTGFIKHRLKNCKSLIATNEDCRNLLSKSVEEWQQDIRNKEKELEVKRKMLDDLGKRLQVFKERK
;
A
#
# COMPACT_ATOMS: atom_id res chain seq x y z
N MET A 1 24.94 -3.07 -19.67
CA MET A 1 23.65 -3.77 -19.83
C MET A 1 23.82 -5.21 -19.35
N LEU A 2 23.05 -5.64 -18.35
CA LEU A 2 23.11 -7.02 -17.84
C LEU A 2 22.56 -7.96 -18.95
N GLN A 3 23.41 -8.85 -19.47
CA GLN A 3 23.06 -9.79 -20.54
C GLN A 3 22.19 -10.97 -20.08
N ASN A 4 21.97 -11.11 -18.77
CA ASN A 4 21.21 -12.20 -18.18
C ASN A 4 19.84 -11.68 -17.69
N GLU A 5 18.76 -12.19 -18.29
CA GLU A 5 17.39 -11.77 -17.98
C GLU A 5 17.01 -11.99 -16.51
N GLY A 6 17.45 -13.09 -15.91
CA GLY A 6 17.19 -13.39 -14.50
C GLY A 6 17.85 -12.40 -13.55
N LEU A 7 19.11 -12.04 -13.81
CA LEU A 7 19.81 -11.01 -13.04
C LEU A 7 19.21 -9.62 -13.23
N ARG A 8 18.60 -9.36 -14.39
CA ARG A 8 17.92 -8.10 -14.68
C ARG A 8 16.60 -7.98 -13.90
N GLN A 9 15.81 -9.06 -13.82
CA GLN A 9 14.62 -9.10 -12.96
C GLN A 9 14.94 -8.92 -11.48
N VAL A 10 16.03 -9.55 -11.00
CA VAL A 10 16.47 -9.40 -9.61
C VAL A 10 16.93 -7.97 -9.34
N HIS A 11 17.67 -7.36 -10.27
CA HIS A 11 18.05 -5.96 -10.18
C HIS A 11 16.83 -5.04 -10.12
N ASP A 12 15.87 -5.22 -11.03
CA ASP A 12 14.66 -4.38 -11.10
C ASP A 12 13.78 -4.54 -9.86
N MET A 13 13.80 -5.70 -9.20
CA MET A 13 13.12 -5.94 -7.92
C MET A 13 13.85 -5.30 -6.71
N LEU A 14 15.17 -5.13 -6.79
CA LEU A 14 16.01 -4.60 -5.71
C LEU A 14 16.23 -3.09 -5.81
N VAL A 15 16.02 -2.49 -6.98
CA VAL A 15 16.00 -1.04 -7.13
C VAL A 15 14.70 -0.53 -6.54
N PRO A 16 14.74 0.33 -5.50
CA PRO A 16 13.53 0.97 -5.01
C PRO A 16 12.93 1.77 -6.16
N HIS A 17 11.74 1.37 -6.61
CA HIS A 17 10.88 2.32 -7.29
C HIS A 17 10.57 3.39 -6.25
N ASP A 18 11.06 4.61 -6.48
CA ASP A 18 10.50 5.80 -5.86
C ASP A 18 9.04 5.85 -6.33
N ASP A 19 8.19 5.12 -5.62
CA ASP A 19 6.74 5.25 -5.70
C ASP A 19 6.46 6.70 -5.33
N GLN A 20 6.33 7.50 -6.37
CA GLN A 20 6.00 8.91 -6.31
C GLN A 20 4.81 9.07 -5.38
N SER A 21 5.08 9.52 -4.17
CA SER A 21 4.23 10.41 -3.37
C SER A 21 2.73 10.22 -3.59
N THR A 22 2.18 9.05 -3.29
CA THR A 22 0.75 9.00 -3.00
C THR A 22 0.62 9.59 -1.61
N GLN A 23 0.44 10.91 -1.52
CA GLN A 23 0.10 11.53 -0.23
C GLN A 23 -1.00 10.67 0.41
N PRO A 24 -0.84 10.27 1.68
CA PRO A 24 -1.85 9.47 2.34
C PRO A 24 -3.10 10.34 2.35
N SER A 25 -4.06 9.97 1.50
CA SER A 25 -5.39 10.53 1.52
C SER A 25 -6.03 10.03 2.81
N GLU A 26 -5.69 10.64 3.93
CA GLU A 26 -6.41 10.43 5.18
C GLU A 26 -7.77 11.09 5.03
N PHE A 27 -8.68 10.43 4.31
CA PHE A 27 -10.03 10.92 4.05
C PHE A 27 -10.96 10.59 5.22
N VAL A 28 -10.73 9.46 5.90
CA VAL A 28 -11.57 9.00 7.00
C VAL A 28 -11.55 10.00 8.18
N PRO A 29 -10.39 10.44 8.72
CA PRO A 29 -10.38 11.39 9.84
C PRO A 29 -11.10 12.71 9.51
N HIS A 30 -10.91 13.22 8.29
CA HIS A 30 -11.55 14.46 7.85
C HIS A 30 -13.06 14.33 7.69
N LEU A 31 -13.56 13.19 7.18
CA LEU A 31 -15.00 12.92 7.11
C LEU A 31 -15.62 12.84 8.51
N PHE A 32 -14.98 12.11 9.43
CA PHE A 32 -15.45 11.98 10.81
C PHE A 32 -15.47 13.33 11.53
N TYR A 33 -14.44 14.16 11.33
CA TYR A 33 -14.38 15.50 11.90
C TYR A 33 -15.48 16.41 11.35
N SER A 34 -15.71 16.44 10.04
CA SER A 34 -16.80 17.24 9.45
C SER A 34 -18.18 16.80 9.92
N LEU A 35 -18.42 15.49 10.04
CA LEU A 35 -19.67 14.94 10.59
C LEU A 35 -19.84 15.31 12.07
N TYR A 36 -18.76 15.28 12.85
CA TYR A 36 -18.76 15.70 14.24
C TYR A 36 -19.10 17.19 14.39
N GLN A 37 -18.54 18.06 13.54
CA GLN A 37 -18.84 19.49 13.55
C GLN A 37 -20.33 19.77 13.25
N ILE A 38 -20.91 19.08 12.26
CA ILE A 38 -22.34 19.19 11.94
C ILE A 38 -23.21 18.76 13.13
N ARG A 39 -22.82 17.66 13.80
CA ARG A 39 -23.54 17.18 14.99
C ARG A 39 -23.46 18.14 16.17
N LYS A 40 -22.32 18.81 16.35
CA LYS A 40 -22.06 19.69 17.50
C LYS A 40 -22.82 21.02 17.40
N ASP A 41 -22.97 21.56 16.20
CA ASP A 41 -23.58 22.88 16.02
C ASP A 41 -24.53 22.91 14.80
N PRO A 42 -25.77 22.41 14.95
CA PRO A 42 -26.71 22.24 13.85
C PRO A 42 -27.39 23.54 13.40
N SER A 43 -27.23 24.64 14.15
CA SER A 43 -28.05 25.85 14.02
C SER A 43 -27.58 26.82 12.93
N ASN A 44 -26.45 26.54 12.27
CA ASN A 44 -25.80 27.47 11.35
C ASN A 44 -25.92 26.96 9.90
N SER A 45 -26.97 27.39 9.19
CA SER A 45 -27.32 26.89 7.84
C SER A 45 -26.19 27.03 6.81
N ASN A 46 -25.46 28.14 6.83
CA ASN A 46 -24.32 28.37 5.94
C ASN A 46 -23.15 27.40 6.20
N GLN A 47 -22.95 27.03 7.46
CA GLN A 47 -21.94 26.05 7.86
C GLN A 47 -22.36 24.64 7.47
N LEU A 48 -23.66 24.31 7.60
CA LEU A 48 -24.21 23.03 7.17
C LEU A 48 -24.02 22.82 5.66
N GLU A 49 -24.34 23.83 4.83
CA GLU A 49 -24.15 23.75 3.38
C GLU A 49 -22.67 23.57 3.02
N THR A 50 -21.78 24.32 3.67
CA THR A 50 -20.32 24.23 3.43
C THR A 50 -19.77 22.86 3.85
N SER A 51 -20.12 22.39 5.06
CA SER A 51 -19.66 21.09 5.58
C SER A 51 -20.22 19.92 4.79
N THR A 52 -21.49 19.98 4.35
CA THR A 52 -22.09 18.92 3.52
C THR A 52 -21.51 18.93 2.10
N GLY A 53 -21.25 20.11 1.51
CA GLY A 53 -20.53 20.25 0.24
C GLY A 53 -19.12 19.67 0.30
N PHE A 54 -18.39 19.94 1.39
CA PHE A 54 -17.07 19.36 1.65
C PHE A 54 -17.13 17.84 1.77
N ILE A 55 -18.06 17.29 2.56
CA ILE A 55 -18.26 15.84 2.70
C ILE A 55 -18.56 15.20 1.34
N LYS A 56 -19.47 15.79 0.55
CA LYS A 56 -19.83 15.29 -0.78
C LYS A 56 -18.63 15.26 -1.72
N HIS A 57 -17.82 16.32 -1.73
CA HIS A 57 -16.60 16.39 -2.54
C HIS A 57 -15.58 15.33 -2.11
N ARG A 58 -15.35 15.16 -0.81
CA ARG A 58 -14.46 14.12 -0.28
C ARG A 58 -14.93 12.72 -0.64
N LEU A 59 -16.22 12.42 -0.50
CA LEU A 59 -16.79 11.13 -0.90
C LEU A 59 -16.63 10.86 -2.40
N LYS A 60 -16.84 11.88 -3.25
CA LYS A 60 -16.62 11.77 -4.70
C LYS A 60 -15.16 11.42 -5.01
N ASN A 61 -14.23 12.09 -4.34
CA ASN A 61 -12.80 11.83 -4.52
C ASN A 61 -12.39 10.45 -4.01
N CYS A 62 -12.95 9.98 -2.88
CA CYS A 62 -12.72 8.62 -2.38
C CYS A 62 -13.21 7.57 -3.38
N LYS A 63 -14.41 7.76 -3.92
CA LYS A 63 -14.97 6.87 -4.94
C LYS A 63 -14.07 6.85 -6.19
N SER A 64 -13.58 8.00 -6.62
CA SER A 64 -12.64 8.09 -7.74
C SER A 64 -11.33 7.36 -7.43
N LEU A 65 -10.77 7.56 -6.24
CA LEU A 65 -9.52 6.93 -5.81
C LEU A 65 -9.64 5.40 -5.80
N ILE A 66 -10.74 4.87 -5.25
CA ILE A 66 -11.02 3.42 -5.27
C ILE A 66 -11.18 2.91 -6.71
N ALA A 67 -11.72 3.71 -7.63
CA ALA A 67 -11.87 3.28 -9.02
C ALA A 67 -10.54 3.27 -9.80
N THR A 68 -9.66 4.24 -9.55
CA THR A 68 -8.44 4.47 -10.35
C THR A 68 -7.18 3.84 -9.76
N ASN A 69 -7.11 3.64 -8.44
CA ASN A 69 -5.93 3.11 -7.77
C ASN A 69 -6.07 1.59 -7.59
N GLU A 70 -5.22 0.83 -8.27
CA GLU A 70 -5.23 -0.63 -8.24
C GLU A 70 -4.89 -1.19 -6.85
N ASP A 71 -3.99 -0.55 -6.11
CA ASP A 71 -3.63 -0.98 -4.74
C ASP A 71 -4.81 -0.86 -3.78
N CYS A 72 -5.58 0.23 -3.88
CA CYS A 72 -6.80 0.43 -3.11
C CYS A 72 -7.85 -0.64 -3.45
N ARG A 73 -8.00 -0.99 -4.73
CA ARG A 73 -8.90 -2.08 -5.15
C ARG A 73 -8.44 -3.42 -4.62
N ASN A 74 -7.14 -3.69 -4.68
CA ASN A 74 -6.55 -4.91 -4.14
C ASN A 74 -6.80 -5.00 -2.63
N LEU A 75 -6.52 -3.94 -1.87
CA LEU A 75 -6.78 -3.86 -0.42
C LEU A 75 -8.25 -4.13 -0.07
N LEU A 76 -9.19 -3.60 -0.87
CA LEU A 76 -10.63 -3.78 -0.65
C LEU A 76 -11.19 -5.07 -1.25
N SER A 77 -10.41 -5.83 -2.03
CA SER A 77 -10.88 -7.00 -2.77
C SER A 77 -11.05 -8.27 -1.92
N LYS A 78 -10.39 -8.32 -0.77
CA LYS A 78 -10.34 -9.49 0.12
C LYS A 78 -10.97 -9.16 1.47
N SER A 79 -11.53 -10.17 2.11
CA SER A 79 -11.97 -10.07 3.51
C SER A 79 -10.77 -9.89 4.45
N VAL A 80 -11.02 -9.49 5.69
CA VAL A 80 -9.98 -9.35 6.72
C VAL A 80 -9.30 -10.71 6.97
N GLU A 81 -10.07 -11.78 7.02
CA GLU A 81 -9.61 -13.15 7.24
C GLU A 81 -8.72 -13.64 6.09
N GLU A 82 -9.10 -13.33 4.85
CA GLU A 82 -8.32 -13.63 3.65
C GLU A 82 -6.99 -12.86 3.65
N TRP A 83 -7.00 -11.59 4.05
CA TRP A 83 -5.79 -10.80 4.21
C TRP A 83 -4.84 -11.36 5.27
N GLN A 84 -5.38 -11.80 6.41
CA GLN A 84 -4.57 -12.45 7.43
C GLN A 84 -3.92 -13.73 6.90
N GLN A 85 -4.63 -14.49 6.07
CA GLN A 85 -4.06 -15.68 5.46
C GLN A 85 -2.99 -15.34 4.40
N ASP A 86 -3.23 -14.33 3.58
CA ASP A 86 -2.28 -13.82 2.58
C ASP A 86 -0.97 -13.37 3.24
N ILE A 87 -1.06 -12.61 4.34
CA ILE A 87 0.09 -12.16 5.13
C ILE A 87 0.87 -13.37 5.67
N ARG A 88 0.20 -14.32 6.33
CA ARG A 88 0.85 -15.54 6.84
C ARG A 88 1.55 -16.34 5.73
N ASN A 89 0.96 -16.40 4.54
CA ASN A 89 1.55 -17.10 3.40
C ASN A 89 2.80 -16.36 2.90
N LYS A 90 2.74 -15.03 2.77
CA LYS A 90 3.88 -14.20 2.37
C LYS A 90 5.02 -14.24 3.38
N GLU A 91 4.73 -14.26 4.68
CA GLU A 91 5.74 -14.41 5.72
C GLU A 91 6.48 -15.74 5.60
N LYS A 92 5.76 -16.85 5.36
CA LYS A 92 6.38 -18.16 5.11
C LYS A 92 7.23 -18.16 3.85
N GLU A 93 6.77 -17.53 2.77
CA GLU A 93 7.51 -17.43 1.52
C GLU A 93 8.81 -16.62 1.70
N LEU A 94 8.73 -15.50 2.42
CA LEU A 94 9.89 -14.66 2.74
C LEU A 94 10.93 -15.42 3.57
N GLU A 95 10.49 -16.22 4.53
CA GLU A 95 11.40 -17.05 5.34
C GLU A 95 12.16 -18.07 4.48
N VAL A 96 11.47 -18.71 3.54
CA VAL A 96 12.11 -19.65 2.59
C VAL A 96 13.10 -18.92 1.68
N LYS A 97 12.70 -17.79 1.11
CA LYS A 97 13.58 -16.96 0.26
C LYS A 97 14.82 -16.49 1.02
N ARG A 98 14.66 -16.10 2.28
CA ARG A 98 15.77 -15.69 3.16
C ARG A 98 16.77 -16.83 3.36
N LYS A 99 16.30 -18.04 3.67
CA LYS A 99 17.17 -19.22 3.80
C LYS A 99 17.91 -19.54 2.51
N MET A 100 17.21 -19.50 1.37
CA MET A 100 17.82 -19.75 0.07
C MET A 100 18.91 -18.73 -0.27
N LEU A 101 18.68 -17.46 0.07
CA LEU A 101 19.65 -16.38 -0.14
C LEU A 101 20.88 -16.55 0.76
N ASP A 102 20.69 -16.95 2.02
CA ASP A 102 21.78 -17.27 2.96
C ASP A 102 22.62 -18.46 2.45
N ASP A 103 21.98 -19.53 1.99
CA ASP A 103 22.65 -20.69 1.41
C ASP A 103 23.45 -20.34 0.15
N LEU A 104 22.89 -19.51 -0.73
CA LEU A 104 23.59 -19.01 -1.90
C LEU A 104 24.79 -18.14 -1.51
N GLY A 105 24.64 -17.28 -0.51
CA GLY A 105 25.72 -16.47 0.04
C GLY A 105 26.89 -17.31 0.56
N LYS A 106 26.58 -18.35 1.37
CA LYS A 106 27.57 -19.30 1.87
C LYS A 106 28.29 -20.04 0.76
N ARG A 107 27.56 -20.52 -0.26
CA ARG A 107 28.17 -21.19 -1.42
C ARG A 107 29.10 -20.26 -2.18
N LEU A 108 28.68 -19.02 -2.42
CA LEU A 108 29.51 -18.00 -3.08
C LEU A 108 30.80 -17.72 -2.30
N GLN A 109 30.72 -17.65 -0.98
CA GLN A 109 31.91 -17.48 -0.13
C GLN A 109 32.88 -18.65 -0.29
N VAL A 110 32.40 -19.90 -0.21
CA VAL A 110 33.23 -21.09 -0.45
C VAL A 110 33.86 -21.07 -1.84
N PHE A 111 33.12 -20.63 -2.87
CA PHE A 111 33.67 -20.50 -4.22
C PHE A 111 34.75 -19.42 -4.33
N LYS A 112 34.63 -18.31 -3.58
CA LYS A 112 35.66 -17.26 -3.53
C LYS A 112 36.93 -17.73 -2.81
N GLU A 113 36.80 -18.52 -1.76
CA GLU A 113 37.93 -19.02 -0.96
C GLU A 113 38.72 -20.15 -1.67
N ARG A 114 38.11 -20.82 -2.65
CA ARG A 114 38.74 -21.88 -3.46
C ARG A 114 39.45 -21.39 -4.72
N LYS A 115 39.44 -20.08 -4.98
CA LYS A 115 40.03 -19.46 -6.17
C LYS A 115 41.23 -18.60 -5.77
#